data_AF-A0A397W9D8-F1
#
_entry.id   AF-A0A397W9D8-F1
#
_cell.length_a   1.000
_cell.length_b   1.000
_cell.length_c   1.000
_cell.angle_alpha   90.00
_cell.angle_beta   90.00
_cell.angle_gamma   90.00
#
_symmetry.space_group_name_H-M   'P 1'
#
loop_
_entity.id
_entity.type
_entity.pdbx_description
1 polymer ?
#
loop_
_entity_poly.entity_id
_entity_poly.type
_entity_poly.pdbx_seq_one_letter_code
_entity_poly.pdbx_strand_id
1 'polypeptide(L)'
;MSFDFCSFHFHKVILMSTNGGITKQEEIKVVDLLNSHDWSSTCLGSLNSWEPSFRNIVNLFFHSKFPTAIFCGPDLIYIYNQAHVPYLKSKLPSVFGRPFSETHPSILAM
;
A
#
# COMPACT_ATOMS: atom_id res chain seq x y z
N MET A 1 17.81 -0.52 13.46
CA MET A 1 16.75 0.13 12.66
C MET A 1 15.46 -0.47 13.17
N SER A 2 14.89 0.09 14.25
CA SER A 2 13.75 -0.50 14.96
C SER A 2 12.45 -0.11 14.25
N PHE A 3 11.64 -1.11 13.93
CA PHE A 3 10.27 -0.93 13.47
C PHE A 3 9.38 -0.99 14.70
N ASP A 4 8.79 0.14 15.11
CA ASP A 4 7.79 0.16 16.18
C ASP A 4 6.43 -0.29 15.61
N PHE A 5 5.99 -1.47 16.04
CA PHE A 5 4.72 -2.07 15.66
C PHE A 5 3.63 -1.66 16.66
N CYS A 6 2.84 -0.63 16.35
CA CYS A 6 1.62 -0.35 17.11
C CYS A 6 0.45 -1.12 16.48
N SER A 7 0.08 -2.25 17.08
CA SER A 7 -0.98 -3.15 16.60
C SER A 7 -2.34 -2.75 17.18
N PHE A 8 -3.22 -2.16 16.37
CA PHE A 8 -4.65 -2.06 16.69
C PHE A 8 -5.43 -3.20 16.03
N HIS A 9 -6.20 -3.92 16.84
CA HIS A 9 -6.80 -5.21 16.47
C HIS A 9 -8.19 -5.02 15.86
N PHE A 10 -8.27 -5.04 14.53
CA PHE A 10 -9.37 -5.64 13.73
C PHE A 10 -8.80 -5.90 12.33
N HIS A 11 -8.67 -7.19 11.93
CA HIS A 11 -8.20 -7.67 10.61
C HIS A 11 -7.04 -6.86 9.99
N LYS A 12 -5.86 -6.99 10.62
CA LYS A 12 -4.50 -6.60 10.18
C LYS A 12 -4.40 -5.50 9.11
N VAL A 13 -4.68 -4.24 9.51
CA VAL A 13 -4.15 -3.07 8.81
C VAL A 13 -2.82 -2.71 9.47
N ILE A 14 -1.69 -2.94 8.79
CA ILE A 14 -0.37 -2.52 9.26
C ILE A 14 -0.05 -1.17 8.63
N LEU A 15 0.02 -0.11 9.46
CA LEU A 15 0.45 1.22 9.04
C LEU A 15 1.96 1.35 9.26
N MET A 16 2.71 1.53 8.18
CA MET A 16 4.16 1.80 8.24
C MET A 16 4.44 3.24 7.83
N SER A 17 5.06 4.02 8.70
CA SER A 17 5.54 5.39 8.43
C SER A 17 7.07 5.37 8.36
N THR A 18 7.64 5.91 7.28
CA THR A 18 9.09 6.00 7.05
C THR A 18 9.52 7.47 7.04
N ASN A 19 10.62 7.80 7.74
CA ASN A 19 11.27 9.12 7.70
C ASN A 19 12.41 9.13 6.67
N GLY A 20 12.35 9.99 5.64
CA GLY A 20 13.38 10.03 4.59
C GLY A 20 13.06 10.98 3.44
N GLY A 21 14.04 11.83 3.09
CA GLY A 21 13.92 13.02 2.24
C GLY A 21 13.57 12.82 0.77
N ILE A 22 13.20 13.93 0.13
CA ILE A 22 12.58 14.04 -1.20
C ILE A 22 13.63 14.07 -2.32
N THR A 23 13.50 13.23 -3.34
CA THR A 23 14.15 13.37 -4.65
C THR A 23 13.11 13.36 -5.77
N LYS A 24 13.22 14.31 -6.72
CA LYS A 24 12.34 14.46 -7.90
C LYS A 24 12.48 13.25 -8.84
N GLN A 25 11.41 12.48 -9.00
CA GLN A 25 11.22 11.47 -10.07
C GLN A 25 9.84 11.70 -10.70
N GLU A 26 9.68 11.26 -11.96
CA GLU A 26 8.47 11.39 -12.79
C GLU A 26 7.17 11.26 -11.98
N GLU A 27 6.22 12.17 -12.24
CA GLU A 27 5.05 12.40 -11.39
C GLU A 27 4.03 11.25 -11.54
N ILE A 28 4.30 10.11 -10.90
CA ILE A 28 3.35 9.01 -10.75
C ILE A 28 2.18 9.51 -9.92
N LYS A 29 0.99 9.54 -10.50
CA LYS A 29 -0.26 9.77 -9.77
C LYS A 29 -0.76 8.44 -9.24
N VAL A 30 -0.53 8.17 -7.96
CA VAL A 30 -0.83 6.86 -7.35
C VAL A 30 -2.33 6.55 -7.37
N VAL A 31 -3.20 7.57 -7.39
CA VAL A 31 -4.64 7.37 -7.58
C VAL A 31 -4.99 6.74 -8.94
N ASP A 32 -4.20 7.02 -9.98
CA ASP A 32 -4.40 6.41 -11.29
C ASP A 32 -4.01 4.93 -11.26
N LEU A 33 -3.01 4.54 -10.44
CA LEU A 33 -2.68 3.14 -10.18
C LEU A 33 -3.83 2.42 -9.47
N LEU A 34 -4.46 3.06 -8.48
CA LEU A 34 -5.63 2.51 -7.80
C LEU A 34 -6.76 2.23 -8.80
N ASN A 35 -7.05 3.16 -9.70
CA ASN A 35 -8.18 3.03 -10.62
C ASN A 35 -7.91 2.08 -11.81
N SER A 36 -6.66 1.97 -12.25
CA SER A 36 -6.28 1.16 -13.42
C SER A 36 -5.85 -0.27 -13.09
N HIS A 37 -5.59 -0.58 -11.82
CA HIS A 37 -5.20 -1.93 -11.40
C HIS A 37 -6.37 -2.92 -11.52
N ASP A 38 -6.10 -4.12 -12.03
CA ASP A 38 -7.07 -5.21 -12.09
C ASP A 38 -7.23 -5.88 -10.72
N TRP A 39 -8.05 -5.27 -9.85
CA TRP A 39 -8.33 -5.79 -8.52
C TRP A 39 -9.07 -7.13 -8.51
N SER A 40 -9.74 -7.49 -9.61
CA SER A 40 -10.48 -8.76 -9.68
C SER A 40 -9.54 -9.98 -9.62
N SER A 41 -8.27 -9.78 -10.00
CA SER A 41 -7.21 -10.79 -9.91
C SER A 41 -6.61 -10.93 -8.49
N THR A 42 -6.98 -10.06 -7.55
CA THR A 42 -6.45 -10.05 -6.17
C THR A 42 -7.44 -10.67 -5.18
N CYS A 43 -6.96 -11.02 -3.98
CA CYS A 43 -7.83 -11.49 -2.90
C CYS A 43 -8.83 -10.45 -2.38
N LEU A 44 -8.71 -9.17 -2.78
CA LEU A 44 -9.65 -8.10 -2.40
C LEU A 44 -10.89 -8.08 -3.32
N GLY A 45 -10.81 -8.73 -4.48
CA GLY A 45 -11.84 -8.66 -5.51
C GLY A 45 -11.92 -7.28 -6.18
N SER A 46 -12.80 -7.16 -7.17
CA SER A 46 -13.03 -5.90 -7.90
C SER A 46 -13.34 -4.72 -6.97
N LEU A 47 -13.05 -3.49 -7.39
CA LEU A 47 -13.40 -2.29 -6.60
C LEU A 47 -14.88 -2.27 -6.21
N ASN A 48 -15.77 -2.74 -7.09
CA ASN A 48 -17.22 -2.81 -6.87
C ASN A 48 -17.67 -3.87 -5.86
N SER A 49 -16.82 -4.86 -5.54
CA SER A 49 -17.09 -5.86 -4.50
C SER A 49 -16.52 -5.46 -3.13
N TRP A 50 -15.74 -4.39 -3.05
CA TRP A 50 -15.21 -3.95 -1.76
C TRP A 50 -16.33 -3.47 -0.83
N GLU A 51 -16.29 -3.90 0.42
CA GLU A 51 -17.19 -3.42 1.47
C GLU A 51 -17.09 -1.88 1.62
N PRO A 52 -18.21 -1.17 1.88
CA PRO A 52 -18.21 0.28 2.01
C PRO A 52 -17.23 0.82 3.05
N SER A 53 -17.07 0.10 4.17
CA SER A 53 -16.11 0.46 5.23
C SER A 53 -14.67 0.41 4.73
N PHE A 54 -14.30 -0.61 3.96
CA PHE A 54 -12.96 -0.73 3.38
C PHE A 54 -12.70 0.37 2.35
N ARG A 55 -13.66 0.65 1.46
CA ARG A 55 -13.54 1.78 0.51
C ARG A 55 -13.32 3.11 1.22
N ASN A 56 -14.05 3.36 2.30
CA ASN A 56 -13.90 4.60 3.08
C ASN A 56 -12.52 4.72 3.72
N ILE A 57 -11.97 3.62 4.26
CA ILE A 57 -10.61 3.59 4.81
C ILE A 57 -9.58 3.87 3.72
N VAL A 58 -9.69 3.21 2.56
CA VAL A 58 -8.78 3.43 1.43
C VAL A 58 -8.87 4.88 0.94
N ASN A 59 -10.06 5.44 0.79
CA ASN A 59 -10.25 6.85 0.41
C ASN A 59 -9.59 7.82 1.40
N LEU A 60 -9.82 7.63 2.71
CA LEU A 60 -9.19 8.46 3.75
C LEU A 60 -7.66 8.34 3.70
N PHE A 61 -7.16 7.12 3.53
CA PHE A 61 -5.74 6.82 3.40
C PHE A 61 -5.10 7.54 2.19
N PHE A 62 -5.77 7.54 1.04
CA PHE A 62 -5.30 8.22 -0.18
C PHE A 62 -5.28 9.74 -0.03
N HIS A 63 -6.15 10.31 0.80
CA HIS A 63 -6.21 11.75 1.08
C HIS A 63 -5.18 12.21 2.13
N SER A 64 -4.53 11.29 2.84
CA SER A 64 -3.51 11.62 3.83
C SER A 64 -2.23 12.18 3.19
N LYS A 65 -1.68 13.24 3.78
CA LYS A 65 -0.36 13.78 3.40
C LYS A 65 0.81 13.07 4.10
N PHE A 66 0.52 12.14 5.01
CA PHE A 66 1.55 11.34 5.65
C PHE A 66 1.97 10.18 4.74
N PRO A 67 3.27 9.93 4.53
CA PRO A 67 3.75 8.76 3.81
C PRO A 67 3.22 7.49 4.48
N THR A 68 2.33 6.78 3.80
CA THR A 68 1.66 5.61 4.38
C THR A 68 1.56 4.51 3.34
N ALA A 69 1.74 3.29 3.79
CA ALA A 69 1.31 2.11 3.07
C ALA A 69 0.47 1.19 3.96
N ILE A 70 -0.43 0.45 3.33
CA ILE A 70 -1.28 -0.57 3.94
C ILE A 70 -1.08 -1.90 3.21
N PHE A 71 -1.23 -2.98 3.98
CA PHE A 71 -1.26 -4.34 3.47
C PHE A 71 -2.64 -4.91 3.76
N CYS A 72 -3.36 -5.31 2.71
CA CYS A 72 -4.78 -5.66 2.81
C CYS A 72 -5.05 -7.11 2.47
N GLY A 73 -5.98 -7.73 3.21
CA GLY A 73 -6.42 -9.10 2.94
C GLY A 73 -5.38 -10.17 3.31
N PRO A 74 -5.70 -11.45 3.03
CA PRO A 74 -4.86 -12.59 3.37
C PRO A 74 -3.50 -12.57 2.64
N ASP A 75 -3.45 -12.08 1.41
CA ASP A 75 -2.21 -12.03 0.61
C ASP A 75 -1.38 -10.77 0.88
N LEU A 76 -1.83 -9.94 1.84
CA LEU A 76 -1.18 -8.69 2.22
C LEU A 76 -0.90 -7.81 0.99
N ILE A 77 -1.95 -7.54 0.22
CA ILE A 77 -1.87 -6.73 -1.01
C ILE A 77 -1.34 -5.34 -0.66
N TYR A 78 -0.26 -4.95 -1.33
CA TYR A 78 0.49 -3.74 -1.01
C TYR A 78 -0.09 -2.51 -1.70
N ILE A 79 -0.64 -1.58 -0.92
CA ILE A 79 -1.21 -0.32 -1.39
C ILE A 79 -0.50 0.82 -0.67
N TYR A 80 0.03 1.78 -1.41
CA TYR A 80 0.71 2.96 -0.85
C TYR A 80 0.05 4.25 -1.34
N ASN A 81 0.16 5.35 -0.60
CA ASN A 81 -0.38 6.64 -1.02
C ASN A 81 0.66 7.48 -1.78
N GLN A 82 0.23 8.62 -2.33
CA GLN A 82 1.12 9.53 -3.07
C GLN A 82 2.32 9.99 -2.24
N ALA A 83 2.12 10.26 -0.94
CA ALA A 83 3.18 10.70 -0.05
C ALA A 83 4.24 9.62 0.23
N HIS A 84 3.93 8.35 -0.04
CA HIS A 84 4.84 7.22 0.13
C HIS A 84 5.78 7.00 -1.07
N VAL A 85 5.49 7.59 -2.24
CA VAL A 85 6.29 7.46 -3.47
C VAL A 85 7.79 7.69 -3.25
N PRO A 86 8.26 8.73 -2.52
CA PRO A 86 9.70 8.98 -2.33
C PRO A 86 10.47 7.82 -1.68
N TYR A 87 9.78 6.91 -0.99
CA TYR A 87 10.38 5.81 -0.23
C TYR A 87 10.54 4.53 -1.04
N LEU A 88 9.87 4.43 -2.18
CA LEU A 88 9.77 3.19 -2.94
C LEU A 88 10.95 2.93 -3.88
N LYS A 89 11.87 3.90 -4.04
CA LYS A 89 13.08 3.77 -4.88
C LYS A 89 12.71 3.17 -6.26
N SER A 90 13.40 2.11 -6.68
CA SER A 90 13.20 1.40 -7.95
C SER A 90 12.02 0.42 -7.97
N LYS A 91 11.20 0.35 -6.90
CA LYS A 91 10.04 -0.54 -6.83
C LYS A 91 8.79 0.02 -7.55
N LEU A 92 8.84 1.28 -7.99
CA LEU A 92 7.72 1.96 -8.63
C LEU A 92 7.60 1.62 -10.12
N PRO A 93 6.37 1.53 -10.67
CA PRO A 93 5.07 1.31 -10.02
C PRO A 93 4.77 -0.18 -9.76
N SER A 94 5.72 -1.08 -10.05
CA SER A 94 5.50 -2.52 -10.20
C SER A 94 4.99 -3.23 -8.94
N VAL A 95 5.23 -2.67 -7.75
CA VAL A 95 4.80 -3.28 -6.48
C VAL A 95 3.39 -2.89 -6.02
N PHE A 96 2.75 -1.91 -6.65
CA PHE A 96 1.41 -1.49 -6.26
C PHE A 96 0.36 -2.56 -6.60
N GLY A 97 -0.49 -2.89 -5.64
CA GLY A 97 -1.53 -3.92 -5.79
C GLY A 97 -0.99 -5.35 -5.84
N ARG A 98 0.29 -5.58 -5.53
CA ARG A 98 0.91 -6.91 -5.53
C ARG A 98 0.93 -7.53 -4.13
N PRO A 99 0.89 -8.86 -4.01
CA PRO A 99 1.06 -9.57 -2.74
C PRO A 99 2.37 -9.21 -2.02
N PHE A 100 2.37 -9.26 -0.69
CA PHE A 100 3.57 -8.98 0.10
C PHE A 100 4.75 -9.90 -0.27
N SER A 101 4.46 -11.16 -0.59
CA SER A 101 5.45 -12.15 -1.01
C SER A 101 6.21 -11.76 -2.27
N GLU A 102 5.56 -11.06 -3.20
CA GLU A 102 6.19 -10.57 -4.43
C GLU A 102 6.96 -9.26 -4.21
N THR A 103 6.49 -8.41 -3.29
CA THR A 103 7.04 -7.05 -3.10
C THR A 103 8.17 -6.98 -2.07
N HIS A 104 8.20 -7.92 -1.12
CA HIS A 104 9.16 -8.01 -0.04
C HIS A 104 9.65 -9.46 0.17
N PRO A 105 10.17 -10.13 -0.87
CA PRO A 105 10.52 -11.55 -0.81
C PRO A 105 11.59 -11.87 0.25
N SER A 106 12.50 -10.92 0.52
CA SER A 106 13.56 -11.09 1.51
C SER A 106 13.06 -11.24 2.95
N ILE A 107 11.85 -10.75 3.27
CA ILE A 107 11.28 -10.82 4.62
C ILE A 107 10.67 -12.20 4.89
N LEU A 108 10.20 -12.91 3.86
CA LEU A 108 9.65 -14.26 3.99
C LEU A 108 10.72 -15.37 3.98
N ALA A 109 11.97 -15.03 3.70
CA ALA A 109 13.10 -15.96 3.64
C ALA A 109 13.87 -16.11 4.97
N MET A 110 13.37 -15.52 6.06
CA MET A 110 13.84 -15.68 7.44
C MET A 110 12.99 -16.69 8.19
#